data_AF-A0A7R8L7U3-F1
#
_entry.id   AF-A0A7R8L7U3-F1
#
_cell.length_a   1.000
_cell.length_b   1.000
_cell.length_c   1.000
_cell.angle_alpha   90.00
_cell.angle_beta   90.00
_cell.angle_gamma   90.00
#
_symmetry.space_group_name_H-M   'P 1'
#
loop_
_entity.id
_entity.type
_entity.pdbx_description
1 polymer ?
#
loop_
_entity_poly.entity_id
_entity_poly.type
_entity_poly.pdbx_seq_one_letter_code
_entity_poly.pdbx_strand_id
1 'polypeptide(L)'
;MVKEGMAERFVTVDRMTPMLLPEDLRDWVEEDDLVHFVIEAVERMDLRGFRVNVRGTGDAQYPPSMMLSLLIYCYANGIFSSRRIEAATRRDVAVRYLCANTHPDHDTICRFRRENFAAVADCFLKVLELAREMKLLKVGVVSVDGTKIRANASKHRNVTYERAGELVELLRADVADLLKRAEEADRREEADPGKLPEEIGRRERLQAKLEEAQRRLEERAKERAERERADYERKVKEREARKGSAKGRHIHPPEEKPGAEEQSNLTDPESRLMRKSRNEAFEQSYNAQAAVDAEGSALVLSARVSVCANDAGELEADVRAIPTEAGRVRAVLVDTGYANGEQVEALQAEGIEVYCPMRAEALECRRRYEFRPTDRRREKPVEYTAPWRRKMVEKLASPEGRRLYARRKQTVEPVFGIIKSVMGFRAFRLRGQAKVQGEWSLVCLAYNFKRLWKLGGARKLGSLPIGSLWSLSAGKTVVALSWFLGFPRQSLPMPHRTVAASWQTLVLRPTGC
;
A
#
# COMPACT_ATOMS: atom_id res chain seq x y z
N MET A 1 -7.32 -70.52 5.56
CA MET A 1 -8.04 -69.26 5.81
C MET A 1 -7.27 -68.12 5.17
N VAL A 2 -7.51 -67.87 3.89
CA VAL A 2 -7.07 -66.64 3.22
C VAL A 2 -8.16 -65.62 3.48
N LYS A 3 -7.85 -64.51 4.16
CA LYS A 3 -8.77 -63.38 4.28
C LYS A 3 -9.02 -62.85 2.87
N GLU A 4 -10.18 -63.16 2.29
CA GLU A 4 -10.70 -62.43 1.13
C GLU A 4 -10.87 -60.97 1.55
N GLY A 5 -9.93 -60.11 1.13
CA GLY A 5 -10.09 -58.68 1.25
C GLY A 5 -11.27 -58.24 0.39
N MET A 6 -12.25 -57.56 0.98
CA MET A 6 -13.35 -56.96 0.23
C MET A 6 -12.78 -56.08 -0.89
N ALA A 7 -13.19 -56.36 -2.14
CA ALA A 7 -12.75 -55.59 -3.30
C ALA A 7 -13.10 -54.10 -3.11
N GLU A 8 -12.12 -53.23 -3.35
CA GLU A 8 -12.27 -51.78 -3.21
C GLU A 8 -13.32 -51.27 -4.20
N ARG A 9 -14.38 -50.64 -3.69
CA ARG A 9 -15.47 -50.05 -4.50
C ARG A 9 -15.15 -48.60 -4.83
N PHE A 10 -14.64 -48.34 -6.03
CA PHE A 10 -14.41 -47.00 -6.55
C PHE A 10 -15.59 -46.49 -7.40
N VAL A 11 -15.78 -45.18 -7.43
CA VAL A 11 -16.70 -44.51 -8.37
C VAL A 11 -16.04 -44.48 -9.76
N THR A 12 -16.78 -44.85 -10.80
CA THR A 12 -16.29 -44.77 -12.18
C THR A 12 -16.15 -43.29 -12.59
N VAL A 13 -14.92 -42.87 -12.91
CA VAL A 13 -14.62 -41.51 -13.36
C VAL A 13 -14.64 -41.45 -14.88
N ASP A 14 -15.81 -41.19 -15.46
CA ASP A 14 -15.95 -40.97 -16.90
C ASP A 14 -15.80 -39.47 -17.26
N ARG A 15 -14.86 -39.19 -18.15
CA ARG A 15 -14.56 -37.82 -18.65
C ARG A 15 -15.05 -37.59 -20.08
N MET A 16 -15.56 -38.63 -20.74
CA MET A 16 -15.92 -38.62 -22.17
C MET A 16 -17.42 -38.42 -22.37
N THR A 17 -18.26 -38.65 -21.35
CA THR A 17 -19.69 -38.36 -21.42
C THR A 17 -19.90 -36.84 -21.63
N PRO A 18 -20.51 -36.42 -22.77
CA PRO A 18 -20.77 -35.01 -23.04
C PRO A 18 -21.96 -34.49 -22.22
N MET A 19 -21.95 -33.20 -21.90
CA MET A 19 -23.12 -32.50 -21.36
C MET A 19 -24.18 -32.35 -22.47
N LEU A 20 -25.39 -32.87 -22.25
CA LEU A 20 -26.49 -32.85 -23.23
C LEU A 20 -27.14 -31.46 -23.38
N LEU A 21 -27.17 -30.67 -22.30
CA LEU A 21 -27.63 -29.28 -22.28
C LEU A 21 -26.58 -28.42 -21.55
N PRO A 22 -26.44 -27.13 -21.86
CA PRO A 22 -25.58 -26.24 -21.09
C PRO A 22 -26.09 -26.17 -19.65
N GLU A 23 -25.25 -26.56 -18.69
CA GLU A 23 -25.59 -26.43 -17.27
C GLU A 23 -25.64 -24.94 -16.87
N ASP A 24 -26.47 -24.63 -15.88
CA ASP A 24 -26.52 -23.30 -15.30
C ASP A 24 -25.26 -23.09 -14.43
N LEU A 25 -24.50 -22.04 -14.70
CA LEU A 25 -23.30 -21.73 -13.91
C LEU A 25 -23.63 -21.52 -12.43
N ARG A 26 -24.86 -21.14 -12.10
CA ARG A 26 -25.34 -20.98 -10.73
C ARG A 26 -25.38 -22.31 -9.96
N ASP A 27 -25.57 -23.43 -10.66
CA ASP A 27 -25.64 -24.75 -10.02
C ASP A 27 -24.25 -25.25 -9.58
N TRP A 28 -23.17 -24.65 -10.12
CA TRP A 28 -21.79 -25.00 -9.76
C TRP A 28 -21.14 -24.02 -8.78
N VAL A 29 -21.85 -22.96 -8.41
CA VAL A 29 -21.39 -21.98 -7.42
C VAL A 29 -22.26 -22.12 -6.18
N GLU A 30 -21.64 -22.51 -5.07
CA GLU A 30 -22.33 -22.66 -3.79
C GLU A 30 -22.95 -21.33 -3.32
N GLU A 31 -24.15 -21.38 -2.72
CA GLU A 31 -24.90 -20.17 -2.31
C GLU A 31 -24.14 -19.29 -1.29
N ASP A 32 -23.29 -19.89 -0.44
CA ASP A 32 -22.45 -19.17 0.53
C ASP A 32 -21.07 -18.79 -0.05
N ASP A 33 -20.83 -18.92 -1.35
CA ASP A 33 -19.54 -18.54 -1.94
C ASP A 33 -19.28 -17.02 -1.84
N LEU A 34 -18.01 -16.66 -1.67
CA LEU A 34 -17.55 -15.26 -1.62
C LEU A 34 -17.99 -14.45 -2.84
N VAL A 35 -18.13 -15.08 -4.01
CA VAL A 35 -18.47 -14.40 -5.27
C VAL A 35 -19.82 -13.69 -5.18
N HIS A 36 -20.83 -14.30 -4.55
CA HIS A 36 -22.15 -13.70 -4.37
C HIS A 36 -22.07 -12.45 -3.51
N PHE A 37 -21.34 -12.54 -2.39
CA PHE A 37 -21.13 -11.39 -1.51
C PHE A 37 -20.38 -10.25 -2.22
N VAL A 38 -19.36 -10.57 -3.03
CA VAL A 38 -18.59 -9.55 -3.76
C VAL A 38 -19.49 -8.82 -4.76
N ILE A 39 -20.26 -9.56 -5.57
CA ILE A 39 -21.17 -8.96 -6.56
C ILE A 39 -22.18 -8.04 -5.87
N GLU A 40 -22.90 -8.56 -4.87
CA GLU A 40 -23.94 -7.81 -4.17
C GLU A 40 -23.39 -6.56 -3.46
N ALA A 41 -22.22 -6.69 -2.81
CA ALA A 41 -21.61 -5.56 -2.12
C ALA A 41 -21.10 -4.50 -3.11
N VAL A 42 -20.56 -4.88 -4.27
CA VAL A 42 -20.09 -3.93 -5.29
C VAL A 42 -21.25 -3.24 -6.00
N GLU A 43 -22.37 -3.93 -6.26
CA GLU A 43 -23.57 -3.33 -6.84
C GLU A 43 -24.18 -2.22 -5.97
N ARG A 44 -23.98 -2.32 -4.65
CA ARG A 44 -24.40 -1.30 -3.68
C ARG A 44 -23.44 -0.11 -3.58
N MET A 45 -22.32 -0.12 -4.30
CA MET A 45 -21.33 0.99 -4.27
C MET A 45 -21.62 2.03 -5.35
N ASP A 46 -21.23 3.27 -5.09
CA ASP A 46 -21.21 4.32 -6.11
C ASP A 46 -19.98 4.16 -6.98
N LEU A 47 -20.19 3.78 -8.23
CA LEU A 47 -19.14 3.56 -9.22
C LEU A 47 -18.99 4.72 -10.22
N ARG A 48 -19.64 5.86 -10.00
CA ARG A 48 -19.56 7.04 -10.89
C ARG A 48 -18.14 7.61 -11.00
N GLY A 49 -17.31 7.41 -9.98
CA GLY A 49 -15.90 7.82 -9.98
C GLY A 49 -15.00 6.99 -10.90
N PHE A 50 -15.49 5.86 -11.42
CA PHE A 50 -14.69 5.01 -12.32
C PHE A 50 -14.62 5.62 -13.72
N ARG A 51 -13.41 5.64 -14.27
CA ARG A 51 -13.16 6.06 -15.63
C ARG A 51 -13.74 5.03 -16.59
N VAL A 52 -14.79 5.45 -17.28
CA VAL A 52 -15.41 4.75 -18.40
C VAL A 52 -15.26 5.60 -19.66
N ASN A 53 -15.07 4.96 -20.81
CA ASN A 53 -15.08 5.68 -22.09
C ASN A 53 -16.53 5.99 -22.48
N VAL A 54 -16.95 7.21 -22.17
CA VAL A 54 -18.31 7.73 -22.43
C VAL A 54 -18.58 7.98 -23.91
N ARG A 55 -17.53 8.11 -24.74
CA ARG A 55 -17.69 8.42 -26.17
C ARG A 55 -18.29 7.26 -26.98
N GLY A 56 -18.31 6.04 -26.44
CA GLY A 56 -18.87 4.87 -27.11
C GLY A 56 -18.07 4.39 -28.33
N THR A 57 -16.85 4.88 -28.54
CA THR A 57 -15.99 4.49 -29.66
C THR A 57 -15.11 3.29 -29.29
N GLY A 58 -14.85 2.41 -30.25
CA GLY A 58 -14.01 1.21 -30.09
C GLY A 58 -14.82 -0.02 -29.67
N ASP A 59 -14.14 -1.01 -29.12
CA ASP A 59 -14.78 -2.24 -28.65
C ASP A 59 -15.71 -2.00 -27.46
N ALA A 60 -16.70 -2.89 -27.30
CA ALA A 60 -17.61 -2.87 -26.16
C ALA A 60 -16.84 -2.94 -24.83
N GLN A 61 -17.20 -2.06 -23.89
CA GLN A 61 -16.54 -1.96 -22.60
C GLN A 61 -17.23 -2.83 -21.55
N TYR A 62 -16.42 -3.43 -20.68
CA TYR A 62 -16.92 -4.13 -19.51
C TYR A 62 -17.42 -3.15 -18.44
N PRO A 63 -18.54 -3.43 -17.76
CA PRO A 63 -19.04 -2.61 -16.67
C PRO A 63 -18.01 -2.47 -15.53
N PRO A 64 -17.85 -1.27 -14.92
CA PRO A 64 -16.96 -1.08 -13.78
C PRO A 64 -17.28 -2.00 -12.59
N SER A 65 -18.55 -2.32 -12.37
CA SER A 65 -19.00 -3.22 -11.30
C SER A 65 -18.42 -4.62 -11.47
N MET A 66 -18.52 -5.18 -12.69
CA MET A 66 -17.94 -6.48 -13.04
C MET A 66 -16.41 -6.45 -12.91
N MET A 67 -15.75 -5.43 -13.46
CA MET A 67 -14.28 -5.32 -13.44
C MET A 67 -13.73 -5.16 -12.02
N LEU A 68 -14.40 -4.38 -11.17
CA LEU A 68 -14.03 -4.22 -9.76
C LEU A 68 -14.27 -5.52 -8.99
N SER A 69 -15.42 -6.16 -9.17
CA SER A 69 -15.75 -7.46 -8.56
C SER A 69 -14.73 -8.53 -8.92
N LEU A 70 -14.34 -8.59 -10.20
CA LEU A 70 -13.32 -9.51 -10.71
C LEU A 70 -11.98 -9.30 -9.99
N LEU A 71 -11.53 -8.05 -9.87
CA LEU A 71 -10.28 -7.73 -9.16
C LEU A 71 -10.35 -8.10 -7.68
N ILE A 72 -11.43 -7.74 -6.99
CA ILE A 72 -11.62 -8.02 -5.55
C ILE A 72 -11.63 -9.53 -5.30
N TYR A 73 -12.45 -10.28 -6.04
CA TYR A 73 -12.58 -11.73 -5.90
C TYR A 73 -11.25 -12.44 -6.20
N CYS A 74 -10.58 -12.08 -7.31
CA CYS A 74 -9.29 -12.68 -7.64
C CYS A 74 -8.20 -12.35 -6.62
N TYR A 75 -8.11 -11.10 -6.14
CA TYR A 75 -7.13 -10.74 -5.11
C TYR A 75 -7.40 -11.44 -3.78
N ALA A 76 -8.67 -11.58 -3.39
CA ALA A 76 -9.08 -12.31 -2.18
C ALA A 76 -8.69 -13.80 -2.25
N ASN A 77 -8.67 -14.38 -3.45
CA ASN A 77 -8.28 -15.76 -3.73
C ASN A 77 -6.82 -15.92 -4.18
N GLY A 78 -6.00 -14.87 -4.09
CA GLY A 78 -4.56 -14.93 -4.36
C GLY A 78 -4.13 -14.95 -5.83
N ILE A 79 -5.01 -14.47 -6.71
CA ILE A 79 -4.78 -14.33 -8.15
C ILE A 79 -4.56 -12.85 -8.49
N PHE A 80 -3.30 -12.41 -8.53
CA PHE A 80 -2.94 -10.99 -8.68
C PHE A 80 -2.51 -10.58 -10.10
N SER A 81 -1.96 -11.52 -10.87
CA SER A 81 -1.46 -11.25 -12.22
C SER A 81 -2.61 -11.11 -13.19
N SER A 82 -2.66 -10.03 -13.98
CA SER A 82 -3.72 -9.82 -14.98
C SER A 82 -3.85 -11.00 -15.94
N ARG A 83 -2.74 -11.65 -16.33
CA ARG A 83 -2.76 -12.87 -17.17
C ARG A 83 -3.34 -14.09 -16.44
N ARG A 84 -3.10 -14.20 -15.14
CA ARG A 84 -3.70 -15.28 -14.32
C ARG A 84 -5.18 -15.01 -14.06
N ILE A 85 -5.57 -13.75 -13.90
CA ILE A 85 -6.98 -13.33 -13.78
C ILE A 85 -7.71 -13.65 -15.09
N GLU A 86 -7.14 -13.25 -16.24
CA GLU A 86 -7.67 -13.62 -17.56
C GLU A 86 -7.83 -15.15 -17.69
N ALA A 87 -6.81 -15.93 -17.34
CA ALA A 87 -6.91 -17.39 -17.36
C ALA A 87 -7.98 -17.93 -16.39
N ALA A 88 -8.16 -17.30 -15.22
CA ALA A 88 -9.19 -17.66 -14.25
C ALA A 88 -10.59 -17.45 -14.84
N THR A 89 -10.81 -16.42 -15.65
CA THR A 89 -12.10 -16.23 -16.35
C THR A 89 -12.50 -17.39 -17.25
N ARG A 90 -11.59 -18.31 -17.60
CA ARG A 90 -11.89 -19.52 -18.39
C ARG A 90 -11.89 -20.80 -17.58
N ARG A 91 -11.17 -20.83 -16.46
CA ARG A 91 -10.87 -22.07 -15.69
C ARG A 91 -11.60 -22.16 -14.35
N ASP A 92 -11.88 -21.02 -13.74
CA ASP A 92 -12.51 -20.94 -12.42
C ASP A 92 -14.00 -20.67 -12.60
N VAL A 93 -14.84 -21.54 -12.07
CA VAL A 93 -16.29 -21.49 -12.25
C VAL A 93 -16.89 -20.24 -11.62
N ALA A 94 -16.45 -19.85 -10.43
CA ALA A 94 -16.95 -18.66 -9.76
C ALA A 94 -16.52 -17.38 -10.50
N VAL A 95 -15.29 -17.33 -11.03
CA VAL A 95 -14.86 -16.21 -11.89
C VAL A 95 -15.65 -16.17 -13.19
N ARG A 96 -15.92 -17.33 -13.80
CA ARG A 96 -16.78 -17.43 -14.99
C ARG A 96 -18.18 -16.91 -14.72
N TYR A 97 -18.78 -17.32 -13.60
CA TYR A 97 -20.08 -16.84 -13.15
C TYR A 97 -20.09 -15.32 -12.96
N LEU A 98 -19.12 -14.77 -12.21
CA LEU A 98 -18.97 -13.34 -11.97
C LEU A 98 -18.86 -12.53 -13.27
N CYS A 99 -18.13 -13.07 -14.24
CA CYS A 99 -17.94 -12.45 -15.54
C CYS A 99 -19.08 -12.71 -16.53
N ALA A 100 -20.17 -13.37 -16.13
CA ALA A 100 -21.23 -13.82 -17.03
C ALA A 100 -20.69 -14.56 -18.26
N ASN A 101 -19.69 -15.42 -18.05
CA ASN A 101 -18.94 -16.17 -19.07
C ASN A 101 -18.26 -15.31 -20.15
N THR A 102 -17.98 -14.03 -19.85
CA THR A 102 -17.11 -13.16 -20.65
C THR A 102 -15.66 -13.24 -20.17
N HIS A 103 -14.71 -12.85 -21.04
CA HIS A 103 -13.29 -13.06 -20.81
C HIS A 103 -12.48 -11.79 -21.11
N PRO A 104 -12.50 -10.77 -20.21
CA PRO A 104 -11.67 -9.59 -20.37
C PRO A 104 -10.20 -9.99 -20.44
N ASP A 105 -9.51 -9.50 -21.48
CA ASP A 105 -8.09 -9.77 -21.68
C ASP A 105 -7.22 -9.10 -20.60
N HIS A 106 -5.99 -9.58 -20.44
CA HIS A 106 -5.08 -9.05 -19.44
C HIS A 106 -4.73 -7.56 -19.61
N ASP A 107 -4.77 -7.01 -20.81
CA ASP A 107 -4.50 -5.59 -21.07
C ASP A 107 -5.66 -4.72 -20.61
N THR A 108 -6.89 -5.13 -20.88
CA THR A 108 -8.12 -4.54 -20.37
C THR A 108 -8.14 -4.54 -18.84
N ILE A 109 -7.81 -5.67 -18.20
CA ILE A 109 -7.70 -5.77 -16.73
C ILE A 109 -6.59 -4.85 -16.20
N CYS A 110 -5.43 -4.83 -16.87
CA CYS A 110 -4.30 -4.01 -16.44
C CYS A 110 -4.60 -2.51 -16.56
N ARG A 111 -5.24 -2.10 -17.66
CA ARG A 111 -5.67 -0.71 -17.92
C ARG A 111 -6.68 -0.26 -16.88
N PHE A 112 -7.75 -1.05 -16.68
CA PHE A 112 -8.78 -0.74 -15.68
C PHE A 112 -8.18 -0.53 -14.29
N ARG A 113 -7.30 -1.43 -13.84
CA ARG A 113 -6.63 -1.30 -12.53
C ARG A 113 -5.79 -0.02 -12.44
N ARG A 114 -5.00 0.30 -13.47
CA ARG A 114 -4.08 1.45 -13.45
C ARG A 114 -4.78 2.79 -13.50
N GLU A 115 -5.90 2.87 -14.21
CA GLU A 115 -6.63 4.13 -14.41
C GLU A 115 -7.60 4.45 -13.27
N ASN A 116 -7.99 3.45 -12.46
CA ASN A 116 -9.04 3.59 -11.46
C ASN A 116 -8.57 3.47 -10.00
N PHE A 117 -7.27 3.60 -9.71
CA PHE A 117 -6.77 3.46 -8.33
C PHE A 117 -7.39 4.44 -7.34
N ALA A 118 -7.65 5.68 -7.77
CA ALA A 118 -8.32 6.68 -6.94
C ALA A 118 -9.76 6.22 -6.61
N ALA A 119 -10.52 5.78 -7.61
CA ALA A 119 -11.88 5.28 -7.41
C ALA A 119 -11.92 4.01 -6.53
N VAL A 120 -10.92 3.13 -6.65
CA VAL A 120 -10.78 1.96 -5.75
C VAL A 120 -10.53 2.39 -4.30
N ALA A 121 -9.77 3.46 -4.07
CA ALA A 121 -9.58 4.01 -2.74
C ALA A 121 -10.90 4.61 -2.17
N ASP A 122 -11.72 5.23 -3.01
CA ASP A 122 -13.05 5.70 -2.59
C ASP A 122 -13.98 4.53 -2.23
N CYS A 123 -13.94 3.42 -2.99
CA CYS A 123 -14.67 2.19 -2.64
C CYS A 123 -14.23 1.62 -1.28
N PHE A 124 -12.97 1.78 -0.89
CA PHE A 124 -12.47 1.33 0.40
C PHE A 124 -13.21 2.02 1.56
N LEU A 125 -13.45 3.33 1.45
CA LEU A 125 -14.27 4.07 2.41
C LEU A 125 -15.69 3.51 2.50
N LYS A 126 -16.31 3.25 1.34
CA LYS A 126 -17.68 2.72 1.25
C LYS A 126 -17.83 1.34 1.89
N VAL A 127 -16.82 0.49 1.78
CA VAL A 127 -16.80 -0.81 2.49
C VAL A 127 -16.83 -0.63 4.01
N LEU A 128 -16.12 0.36 4.54
CA LEU A 128 -16.11 0.63 5.98
C LEU A 128 -17.45 1.20 6.46
N GLU A 129 -18.08 2.06 5.66
CA GLU A 129 -19.44 2.56 5.92
C GLU A 129 -20.43 1.39 5.95
N LEU A 130 -20.39 0.51 4.95
CA LEU A 130 -21.23 -0.68 4.87
C LEU A 130 -20.99 -1.63 6.07
N ALA A 131 -19.73 -1.84 6.45
CA ALA A 131 -19.37 -2.65 7.61
C ALA A 131 -19.96 -2.10 8.92
N ARG A 132 -20.04 -0.78 9.05
CA ARG A 132 -20.64 -0.11 10.19
C ARG A 132 -22.17 -0.24 10.18
N GLU A 133 -22.81 -0.09 9.04
CA GLU A 133 -24.26 -0.30 8.88
C GLU A 133 -24.66 -1.74 9.23
N MET A 134 -23.85 -2.72 8.81
CA MET A 134 -24.00 -4.13 9.21
C MET A 134 -23.68 -4.40 10.69
N LYS A 135 -23.29 -3.37 11.47
CA LYS A 135 -22.84 -3.47 12.87
C LYS A 135 -21.70 -4.48 13.05
N LEU A 136 -20.87 -4.64 12.02
CA LEU A 136 -19.68 -5.50 12.02
C LEU A 136 -18.41 -4.73 12.37
N LEU A 137 -18.41 -3.40 12.17
CA LEU A 137 -17.29 -2.53 12.52
C LEU A 137 -17.62 -1.66 13.74
N LYS A 138 -16.70 -1.64 14.72
CA LYS A 138 -16.71 -0.73 15.87
C LYS A 138 -15.34 -0.09 15.96
N VAL A 139 -15.22 1.18 15.56
CA VAL A 139 -13.95 1.89 15.62
C VAL A 139 -13.77 2.49 17.01
N GLY A 140 -12.73 2.03 17.72
CA GLY A 140 -12.35 2.55 19.02
C GLY A 140 -10.86 2.31 19.28
N VAL A 141 -10.46 1.04 19.40
CA VAL A 141 -9.05 0.64 19.50
C VAL A 141 -8.56 0.20 18.12
N VAL A 142 -7.40 0.73 17.69
CA VAL A 142 -6.80 0.42 16.40
C VAL A 142 -5.37 -0.08 16.59
N SER A 143 -4.97 -1.09 15.84
CA SER A 143 -3.59 -1.56 15.77
C SER A 143 -2.93 -1.05 14.50
N VAL A 144 -1.78 -0.39 14.60
CA VAL A 144 -0.98 0.04 13.45
C VAL A 144 0.31 -0.78 13.40
N ASP A 145 0.63 -1.26 12.20
CA ASP A 145 1.87 -1.97 11.95
C ASP A 145 2.29 -1.85 10.48
N GLY A 146 3.58 -2.06 10.27
CA GLY A 146 4.27 -1.92 9.01
C GLY A 146 4.78 -3.26 8.55
N THR A 147 4.69 -3.52 7.26
CA THR A 147 5.15 -4.77 6.69
C THR A 147 5.94 -4.54 5.40
N LYS A 148 7.16 -5.07 5.38
CA LYS A 148 7.99 -5.08 4.17
C LYS A 148 7.43 -6.05 3.14
N ILE A 149 7.19 -5.55 1.93
CA ILE A 149 6.73 -6.29 0.75
C ILE A 149 7.67 -5.99 -0.42
N ARG A 150 8.08 -7.02 -1.15
CA ARG A 150 9.07 -6.88 -2.22
C ARG A 150 8.55 -5.99 -3.35
N ALA A 151 9.40 -5.10 -3.85
CA ALA A 151 9.12 -4.29 -5.02
C ALA A 151 9.24 -5.13 -6.31
N ASN A 152 8.66 -4.66 -7.41
CA ASN A 152 8.89 -5.24 -8.74
C ASN A 152 10.24 -4.76 -9.33
N ALA A 153 11.31 -4.94 -8.58
CA ALA A 153 12.67 -4.57 -8.95
C ALA A 153 13.71 -5.47 -8.29
N SER A 154 14.82 -5.70 -8.98
CA SER A 154 15.94 -6.48 -8.46
C SER A 154 16.88 -5.57 -7.67
N LYS A 155 17.38 -6.05 -6.52
CA LYS A 155 18.42 -5.37 -5.73
C LYS A 155 19.74 -5.19 -6.49
N HIS A 156 20.01 -6.05 -7.47
CA HIS A 156 21.21 -5.99 -8.31
C HIS A 156 21.16 -4.85 -9.34
N ARG A 157 20.04 -4.13 -9.42
CA ARG A 157 19.87 -2.94 -10.26
C ARG A 157 20.08 -1.64 -9.48
N ASN A 158 20.53 -1.73 -8.22
CA ASN A 158 20.95 -0.56 -7.45
C ASN A 158 22.34 -0.11 -7.89
N VAL A 159 22.50 1.19 -8.06
CA VAL A 159 23.77 1.84 -8.40
C VAL A 159 23.98 2.99 -7.44
N THR A 160 25.21 3.13 -6.91
CA THR A 160 25.61 4.26 -6.08
C THR A 160 25.82 5.51 -6.94
N TYR A 161 25.75 6.70 -6.34
CA TYR A 161 25.98 7.96 -7.06
C TYR A 161 27.33 7.99 -7.79
N GLU A 162 28.41 7.60 -7.11
CA GLU A 162 29.77 7.57 -7.69
C GLU A 162 29.87 6.56 -8.83
N ARG A 163 29.38 5.33 -8.61
CA ARG A 163 29.42 4.27 -9.64
C ARG A 163 28.59 4.63 -10.86
N ALA A 164 27.48 5.36 -10.68
CA ALA A 164 26.69 5.84 -11.81
C ALA A 164 27.51 6.80 -12.68
N GLY A 165 28.28 7.71 -12.07
CA GLY A 165 29.18 8.62 -12.78
C GLY A 165 30.26 7.88 -13.57
N GLU A 166 30.96 6.93 -12.93
CA GLU A 166 31.97 6.09 -13.59
C GLU A 166 31.40 5.34 -14.80
N LEU A 167 30.21 4.76 -14.66
CA LEU A 167 29.56 4.02 -15.73
C LEU A 167 29.09 4.92 -16.87
N VAL A 168 28.66 6.15 -16.58
CA VAL A 168 28.30 7.12 -17.62
C VAL A 168 29.52 7.47 -18.47
N GLU A 169 30.67 7.74 -17.84
CA GLU A 169 31.90 8.05 -18.58
C GLU A 169 32.40 6.87 -19.42
N LEU A 170 32.35 5.66 -18.87
CA LEU A 170 32.68 4.44 -19.62
C LEU A 170 31.75 4.25 -20.82
N LEU A 171 30.44 4.41 -20.63
CA LEU A 171 29.45 4.26 -21.70
C LEU A 171 29.62 5.32 -22.79
N ARG A 172 30.01 6.55 -22.43
CA ARG A 172 30.32 7.62 -23.40
C ARG A 172 31.50 7.22 -24.30
N ALA A 173 32.59 6.74 -23.70
CA ALA A 173 33.75 6.26 -24.46
C ALA A 173 33.40 5.08 -25.37
N ASP A 174 32.62 4.14 -24.84
CA ASP A 174 32.10 2.97 -25.56
C ASP A 174 31.22 3.33 -26.76
N VAL A 175 30.33 4.32 -26.61
CA VAL A 175 29.48 4.81 -27.71
C VAL A 175 30.32 5.49 -28.78
N ALA A 176 31.31 6.29 -28.38
CA ALA A 176 32.22 6.94 -29.33
C ALA A 176 33.04 5.92 -30.14
N ASP A 177 33.53 4.85 -29.51
CA ASP A 177 34.24 3.75 -30.20
C ASP A 177 33.30 2.99 -31.17
N LEU A 178 32.06 2.69 -30.75
CA LEU A 178 31.08 2.04 -31.62
C LEU A 178 30.68 2.90 -32.82
N LEU A 179 30.51 4.22 -32.63
CA LEU A 179 30.23 5.15 -33.73
C LEU A 179 31.38 5.18 -34.73
N LYS A 180 32.62 5.22 -34.24
CA LYS A 180 33.81 5.14 -35.11
C LYS A 180 33.85 3.85 -35.92
N ARG A 181 33.54 2.70 -35.30
CA ARG A 181 33.46 1.41 -36.00
C ARG A 181 32.32 1.36 -37.02
N ALA A 182 31.18 1.96 -36.71
CA ALA A 182 30.07 2.07 -37.66
C ALA A 182 30.49 2.90 -38.89
N GLU A 183 31.15 4.04 -38.70
CA GLU A 183 31.69 4.84 -39.81
C GLU A 183 32.74 4.07 -40.63
N GLU A 184 33.59 3.26 -39.97
CA GLU A 184 34.59 2.43 -40.66
C GLU A 184 33.93 1.30 -41.48
N ALA A 185 32.86 0.68 -40.98
CA ALA A 185 32.11 -0.35 -41.66
C ALA A 185 31.33 0.22 -42.86
N ASP A 186 30.70 1.39 -42.70
CA ASP A 186 30.00 2.11 -43.78
C ASP A 186 30.98 2.48 -44.91
N ARG A 187 32.21 2.88 -44.57
CA ARG A 187 33.28 3.16 -45.54
C ARG A 187 33.77 1.92 -46.29
N ARG A 188 33.57 0.71 -45.76
CA ARG A 188 34.06 -0.56 -46.31
C ARG A 188 32.99 -1.39 -47.04
N GLU A 189 31.74 -0.92 -47.10
CA GLU A 189 30.59 -1.66 -47.67
C GLU A 189 30.43 -3.08 -47.09
N GLU A 190 30.75 -3.28 -45.79
CA GLU A 190 30.66 -4.58 -45.12
C GLU A 190 29.23 -4.88 -44.59
N ALA A 191 28.86 -6.17 -44.61
CA ALA A 191 27.47 -6.65 -44.70
C ALA A 191 26.68 -6.88 -43.38
N ASP A 192 27.10 -6.39 -42.20
CA ASP A 192 26.27 -6.51 -40.97
C ASP A 192 25.94 -5.17 -40.28
N PRO A 193 25.29 -4.21 -40.98
CA PRO A 193 24.92 -2.90 -40.45
C PRO A 193 23.79 -2.92 -39.41
N GLY A 194 23.14 -4.06 -39.14
CA GLY A 194 21.98 -4.14 -38.26
C GLY A 194 22.29 -4.12 -36.76
N LYS A 195 23.42 -4.70 -36.34
CA LYS A 195 23.72 -4.94 -34.90
C LYS A 195 24.35 -3.74 -34.19
N LEU A 196 25.19 -2.97 -34.89
CA LEU A 196 25.88 -1.82 -34.31
C LEU A 196 24.92 -0.69 -33.87
N PRO A 197 23.91 -0.30 -34.68
CA PRO A 197 22.93 0.71 -34.25
C PRO A 197 22.08 0.28 -33.06
N GLU A 198 21.69 -1.01 -32.99
CA GLU A 198 20.94 -1.55 -31.84
C GLU A 198 21.78 -1.52 -30.55
N GLU A 199 23.08 -1.83 -30.66
CA GLU A 199 24.00 -1.81 -29.53
C GLU A 199 24.29 -0.38 -29.04
N ILE A 200 24.52 0.55 -29.96
CA ILE A 200 24.65 1.99 -29.65
C ILE A 200 23.41 2.47 -28.92
N GLY A 201 22.21 2.25 -29.49
CA GLY A 201 20.96 2.67 -28.87
C GLY A 201 20.71 1.99 -27.52
N ARG A 202 21.19 0.75 -27.30
CA ARG A 202 21.13 0.09 -25.98
C ARG A 202 22.03 0.78 -24.95
N ARG A 203 23.26 1.14 -25.33
CA ARG A 203 24.23 1.82 -24.45
C ARG A 203 23.78 3.25 -24.13
N GLU A 204 23.29 3.99 -25.11
CA GLU A 204 22.69 5.32 -24.93
C GLU A 204 21.50 5.29 -23.97
N ARG A 205 20.59 4.31 -24.14
CA ARG A 205 19.46 4.13 -23.22
C ARG A 205 19.90 3.79 -21.79
N LEU A 206 21.04 3.10 -21.63
CA LEU A 206 21.59 2.82 -20.30
C LEU A 206 22.25 4.07 -19.71
N GLN A 207 23.01 4.83 -20.51
CA GLN A 207 23.62 6.09 -20.11
C GLN A 207 22.55 7.07 -19.63
N ALA A 208 21.49 7.28 -20.43
CA ALA A 208 20.39 8.17 -20.07
C ALA A 208 19.72 7.77 -18.73
N LYS A 209 19.58 6.46 -18.45
CA LYS A 209 19.05 5.96 -17.17
C LYS A 209 19.99 6.22 -15.99
N LEU A 210 21.30 6.13 -16.19
CA LEU A 210 22.28 6.40 -15.14
C LEU A 210 22.36 7.90 -14.83
N GLU A 211 22.36 8.75 -15.85
CA GLU A 211 22.30 10.21 -15.68
C GLU A 211 21.00 10.62 -14.98
N GLU A 212 19.86 10.04 -15.34
CA GLU A 212 18.59 10.26 -14.64
C GLU A 212 18.66 9.78 -13.18
N ALA A 213 19.35 8.67 -12.90
CA ALA A 213 19.55 8.20 -11.54
C ALA A 213 20.41 9.17 -10.71
N GLN A 214 21.45 9.76 -11.28
CA GLN A 214 22.27 10.79 -10.62
C GLN A 214 21.45 12.04 -10.30
N ARG A 215 20.73 12.59 -11.31
CA ARG A 215 19.86 13.76 -11.10
C ARG A 215 18.85 13.54 -9.97
N ARG A 216 18.21 12.37 -9.92
CA ARG A 216 17.27 12.02 -8.83
C ARG A 216 17.94 11.96 -7.46
N LEU A 217 19.18 11.47 -7.38
CA LEU A 217 19.91 11.43 -6.10
C LEU A 217 20.25 12.86 -5.65
N GLU A 218 20.70 13.72 -6.56
CA GLU A 218 20.97 15.14 -6.27
C GLU A 218 19.72 15.89 -5.82
N GLU A 219 18.59 15.70 -6.50
CA GLU A 219 17.30 16.30 -6.11
C GLU A 219 16.89 15.85 -4.70
N ARG A 220 17.00 14.56 -4.39
CA ARG A 220 16.72 14.03 -3.04
C ARG A 220 17.65 14.61 -1.98
N ALA A 221 18.93 14.77 -2.30
CA ALA A 221 19.89 15.37 -1.38
C ALA A 221 19.53 16.84 -1.08
N LYS A 222 19.17 17.61 -2.11
CA LYS A 222 18.67 18.97 -1.96
C LYS A 222 17.40 19.05 -1.12
N GLU A 223 16.40 18.22 -1.42
CA GLU A 223 15.14 18.19 -0.65
C GLU A 223 15.36 17.84 0.83
N ARG A 224 16.27 16.90 1.12
CA ARG A 224 16.64 16.58 2.51
C ARG A 224 17.37 17.74 3.17
N ALA A 225 18.33 18.35 2.48
CA ALA A 225 19.04 19.51 2.99
C ALA A 225 18.07 20.65 3.35
N GLU A 226 17.05 20.89 2.51
CA GLU A 226 16.00 21.88 2.79
C GLU A 226 15.16 21.56 4.03
N ARG A 227 14.76 20.30 4.21
CA ARG A 227 14.01 19.89 5.42
C ARG A 227 14.87 20.00 6.67
N GLU A 228 16.13 19.60 6.58
CA GLU A 228 17.07 19.64 7.69
C GLU A 228 17.56 21.05 8.01
N ARG A 229 17.53 22.00 7.05
CA ARG A 229 17.89 23.42 7.27
C ARG A 229 17.08 24.04 8.42
N ALA A 230 15.77 23.85 8.43
CA ALA A 230 14.92 24.41 9.49
C ALA A 230 15.24 23.82 10.88
N ASP A 231 15.48 22.51 10.94
CA ASP A 231 15.89 21.82 12.18
C ASP A 231 17.31 22.20 12.62
N TYR A 232 18.21 22.39 11.66
CA TYR A 232 19.59 22.83 11.88
C TYR A 232 19.59 24.24 12.48
N GLU A 233 18.87 25.18 11.87
CA GLU A 233 18.74 26.55 12.37
C GLU A 233 18.14 26.59 13.78
N ARG A 234 17.11 25.77 14.05
CA ARG A 234 16.53 25.64 15.40
C ARG A 234 17.58 25.16 16.41
N LYS A 235 18.31 24.08 16.09
CA LYS A 235 19.34 23.51 16.98
C LYS A 235 20.52 24.46 17.19
N VAL A 236 20.92 25.21 16.16
CA VAL A 236 21.97 26.24 16.26
C VAL A 236 21.52 27.36 17.19
N LYS A 237 20.31 27.89 17.01
CA LYS A 237 19.73 28.92 17.90
C LYS A 237 19.61 28.44 19.35
N GLU A 238 19.15 27.21 19.57
CA GLU A 238 19.07 26.62 20.92
C GLU A 238 20.46 26.45 21.55
N ARG A 239 21.47 26.11 20.74
CA ARG A 239 22.87 26.01 21.21
C ARG A 239 23.46 27.37 21.55
N GLU A 240 23.18 28.39 20.75
CA GLU A 240 23.61 29.78 21.01
C GLU A 240 22.91 30.38 22.23
N ALA A 241 21.63 30.05 22.45
CA ALA A 241 20.86 30.50 23.61
C ALA A 241 21.28 29.84 24.93
N ARG A 242 21.94 28.66 24.91
CA ARG A 242 22.45 28.01 26.12
C ARG A 242 23.68 28.74 26.67
N LYS A 243 23.53 29.37 27.84
CA LYS A 243 24.65 29.93 28.63
C LYS A 243 25.34 28.82 29.44
N GLY A 244 26.62 28.55 29.19
CA GLY A 244 27.45 27.58 29.94
C GLY A 244 28.56 26.90 29.12
N SER A 245 29.49 26.20 29.79
CA SER A 245 30.66 25.54 29.16
C SER A 245 30.38 24.18 28.52
N ALA A 246 29.20 23.58 28.76
CA ALA A 246 28.80 22.31 28.14
C ALA A 246 28.16 22.54 26.75
N LYS A 247 28.94 23.07 25.80
CA LYS A 247 28.53 23.07 24.39
C LYS A 247 28.54 21.61 23.93
N GLY A 248 27.37 21.03 23.69
CA GLY A 248 27.22 19.65 23.19
C GLY A 248 27.92 19.39 21.85
N ARG A 249 27.72 18.20 21.27
CA ARG A 249 28.31 17.80 19.97
C ARG A 249 28.11 18.87 18.89
N HIS A 250 29.10 19.00 18.01
CA HIS A 250 29.05 19.89 16.86
C HIS A 250 27.83 19.55 15.99
N ILE A 251 27.07 20.57 15.59
CA ILE A 251 25.91 20.41 14.70
C ILE A 251 26.44 20.61 13.28
N HIS A 252 26.40 19.55 12.47
CA HIS A 252 26.84 19.61 11.08
C HIS A 252 25.80 20.30 10.21
N PRO A 253 26.20 21.15 9.24
CA PRO A 253 25.29 21.74 8.29
C PRO A 253 24.69 20.67 7.37
N PRO A 254 23.48 20.88 6.83
CA PRO A 254 22.88 19.98 5.86
C PRO A 254 23.71 19.93 4.57
N GLU A 255 23.95 18.73 4.04
CA GLU A 255 24.69 18.54 2.80
C GLU A 255 23.74 18.48 1.59
N GLU A 256 23.98 19.31 0.57
CA GLU A 256 23.15 19.34 -0.65
C GLU A 256 23.54 18.30 -1.69
N LYS A 257 24.71 17.68 -1.53
CA LYS A 257 25.21 16.63 -2.43
C LYS A 257 24.83 15.25 -1.90
N PRO A 258 24.55 14.28 -2.77
CA PRO A 258 24.35 12.90 -2.35
C PRO A 258 25.61 12.35 -1.69
N GLY A 259 25.45 11.59 -0.61
CA GLY A 259 26.54 10.82 -0.02
C GLY A 259 27.02 9.70 -0.94
N ALA A 260 28.28 9.28 -0.80
CA ALA A 260 28.89 8.24 -1.64
C ALA A 260 28.12 6.90 -1.61
N GLU A 261 27.53 6.55 -0.48
CA GLU A 261 26.76 5.31 -0.29
C GLU A 261 25.30 5.40 -0.73
N GLU A 262 24.82 6.59 -1.16
CA GLU A 262 23.45 6.73 -1.61
C GLU A 262 23.20 5.98 -2.92
N GLN A 263 22.13 5.20 -2.93
CA GLN A 263 21.81 4.29 -4.02
C GLN A 263 20.45 4.61 -4.63
N SER A 264 20.37 4.41 -5.95
CA SER A 264 19.12 4.45 -6.70
C SER A 264 18.96 3.17 -7.52
N ASN A 265 17.74 2.66 -7.58
CA ASN A 265 17.43 1.49 -8.39
C ASN A 265 17.08 1.90 -9.81
N LEU A 266 17.74 1.33 -10.82
CA LEU A 266 17.48 1.64 -12.23
C LEU A 266 16.14 1.11 -12.76
N THR A 267 15.47 0.22 -12.02
CA THR A 267 14.20 -0.41 -12.44
C THR A 267 13.00 0.21 -11.73
N ASP A 268 13.10 0.41 -10.41
CA ASP A 268 12.08 1.07 -9.61
C ASP A 268 12.73 2.07 -8.63
N PRO A 269 12.98 3.32 -9.07
CA PRO A 269 13.76 4.31 -8.32
C PRO A 269 13.18 4.69 -6.95
N GLU A 270 11.89 4.47 -6.74
CA GLU A 270 11.17 4.84 -5.50
C GLU A 270 11.20 3.73 -4.44
N SER A 271 11.54 2.50 -4.83
CA SER A 271 11.74 1.40 -3.89
C SER A 271 13.04 1.58 -3.07
N ARG A 272 13.16 0.90 -1.92
CA ARG A 272 14.37 0.96 -1.07
C ARG A 272 14.87 -0.42 -0.70
N LEU A 273 16.17 -0.51 -0.36
CA LEU A 273 16.73 -1.69 0.29
C LEU A 273 16.27 -1.74 1.74
N MET A 274 15.50 -2.79 2.07
CA MET A 274 14.98 -3.01 3.41
C MET A 274 15.30 -4.43 3.85
N ARG A 275 15.60 -4.62 5.13
CA ARG A 275 15.71 -5.95 5.75
C ARG A 275 14.55 -6.17 6.72
N LYS A 276 13.94 -7.36 6.72
CA LYS A 276 12.81 -7.66 7.61
C LYS A 276 13.24 -7.82 9.06
N SER A 277 14.36 -8.50 9.30
CA SER A 277 14.97 -8.65 10.63
C SER A 277 16.49 -8.52 10.53
N ARG A 278 17.19 -8.53 11.66
CA ARG A 278 18.67 -8.48 11.67
C ARG A 278 19.31 -9.69 10.99
N ASN A 279 18.61 -10.83 10.96
CA ASN A 279 19.11 -12.09 10.44
C ASN A 279 18.70 -12.33 8.97
N GLU A 280 17.87 -11.46 8.41
CA GLU A 280 17.43 -11.56 7.02
C GLU A 280 18.22 -10.62 6.12
N ALA A 281 18.42 -11.05 4.87
CA ALA A 281 19.13 -10.26 3.87
C ALA A 281 18.34 -9.00 3.47
N PHE A 282 19.05 -8.01 2.94
CA PHE A 282 18.41 -6.85 2.31
C PHE A 282 17.71 -7.26 1.02
N GLU A 283 16.47 -6.82 0.89
CA GLU A 283 15.63 -6.99 -0.29
C GLU A 283 15.11 -5.63 -0.77
N GLN A 284 14.94 -5.48 -2.08
CA GLN A 284 14.30 -4.30 -2.65
C GLN A 284 12.80 -4.35 -2.35
N SER A 285 12.32 -3.41 -1.53
CA SER A 285 10.98 -3.47 -0.94
C SER A 285 10.36 -2.08 -0.78
N TYR A 286 9.06 -2.09 -0.52
CA TYR A 286 8.32 -0.98 0.08
C TYR A 286 7.85 -1.38 1.47
N ASN A 287 7.63 -0.38 2.34
CA ASN A 287 7.04 -0.58 3.64
C ASN A 287 5.53 -0.33 3.56
N ALA A 288 4.74 -1.40 3.53
CA ALA A 288 3.29 -1.32 3.46
C ALA A 288 2.73 -1.21 4.89
N GLN A 289 2.13 -0.07 5.19
CA GLN A 289 1.50 0.28 6.45
C GLN A 289 0.01 -0.03 6.41
N ALA A 290 -0.53 -0.51 7.53
CA ALA A 290 -1.98 -0.64 7.68
C ALA A 290 -2.41 -0.35 9.12
N ALA A 291 -3.54 0.36 9.25
CA ALA A 291 -4.27 0.46 10.50
C ALA A 291 -5.42 -0.56 10.49
N VAL A 292 -5.58 -1.33 11.55
CA VAL A 292 -6.56 -2.42 11.65
C VAL A 292 -7.40 -2.25 12.90
N ASP A 293 -8.71 -2.49 12.78
CA ASP A 293 -9.60 -2.52 13.93
C ASP A 293 -9.20 -3.60 14.95
N ALA A 294 -9.04 -3.19 16.21
CA ALA A 294 -8.72 -4.05 17.33
C ALA A 294 -9.90 -4.34 18.28
N GLU A 295 -11.13 -4.01 17.89
CA GLU A 295 -12.36 -4.30 18.64
C GLU A 295 -13.13 -5.54 18.15
N GLY A 296 -12.57 -6.28 17.19
CA GLY A 296 -12.98 -7.65 16.86
C GLY A 296 -13.24 -7.91 15.39
N SER A 297 -13.47 -6.87 14.58
CA SER A 297 -13.70 -7.06 13.14
C SER A 297 -12.39 -7.42 12.42
N ALA A 298 -11.26 -6.92 12.90
CA ALA A 298 -9.95 -7.02 12.24
C ALA A 298 -9.98 -6.51 10.79
N LEU A 299 -10.88 -5.57 10.48
CA LEU A 299 -10.89 -4.89 9.19
C LEU A 299 -9.76 -3.88 9.11
N VAL A 300 -9.16 -3.76 7.93
CA VAL A 300 -8.19 -2.70 7.63
C VAL A 300 -8.95 -1.39 7.48
N LEU A 301 -8.56 -0.38 8.24
CA LEU A 301 -9.17 0.96 8.29
C LEU A 301 -8.40 1.99 7.46
N SER A 302 -7.10 1.81 7.30
CA SER A 302 -6.26 2.61 6.41
C SER A 302 -5.13 1.75 5.83
N ALA A 303 -4.69 2.10 4.62
CA ALA A 303 -3.64 1.41 3.90
C ALA A 303 -2.69 2.44 3.28
N ARG A 304 -1.42 2.42 3.67
CA ARG A 304 -0.39 3.35 3.19
C ARG A 304 0.87 2.61 2.75
N VAL A 305 1.63 3.22 1.86
CA VAL A 305 2.93 2.72 1.41
C VAL A 305 3.96 3.80 1.66
N SER A 306 4.89 3.48 2.55
CA SER A 306 6.06 4.30 2.84
C SER A 306 7.31 3.75 2.16
N VAL A 307 8.21 4.68 1.82
CA VAL A 307 9.57 4.39 1.36
C VAL A 307 10.56 4.36 2.54
N CYS A 308 10.12 4.73 3.75
CA CYS A 308 10.93 4.65 4.96
C CYS A 308 11.19 3.19 5.34
N ALA A 309 12.46 2.85 5.57
CA ALA A 309 12.87 1.48 5.92
C ALA A 309 12.51 1.10 7.37
N ASN A 310 12.31 2.11 8.22
CA ASN A 310 11.86 2.02 9.60
C ASN A 310 10.47 2.66 9.71
N ASP A 311 9.75 2.29 10.77
CA ASP A 311 8.41 2.80 11.07
C ASP A 311 8.44 4.07 11.94
N ALA A 312 9.65 4.53 12.29
CA ALA A 312 9.84 5.74 13.06
C ALA A 312 9.39 6.94 12.23
N GLY A 313 8.39 7.68 12.71
CA GLY A 313 7.83 8.82 11.99
C GLY A 313 6.56 8.52 11.19
N GLU A 314 6.10 7.27 11.10
CA GLU A 314 4.91 6.93 10.31
C GLU A 314 3.59 6.97 11.13
N LEU A 315 3.67 6.94 12.47
CA LEU A 315 2.52 6.78 13.35
C LEU A 315 1.40 7.80 13.10
N GLU A 316 1.74 9.07 13.09
CA GLU A 316 0.78 10.16 12.92
C GLU A 316 0.13 10.12 11.52
N ALA A 317 0.91 9.78 10.49
CA ALA A 317 0.43 9.69 9.13
C ALA A 317 -0.53 8.50 8.94
N ASP A 318 -0.26 7.37 9.58
CA ASP A 318 -1.10 6.17 9.50
C ASP A 318 -2.42 6.33 10.26
N VAL A 319 -2.39 6.98 11.44
CA VAL A 319 -3.60 7.29 12.22
C VAL A 319 -4.45 8.34 11.50
N ARG A 320 -3.84 9.38 10.93
CA ARG A 320 -4.57 10.40 10.14
C ARG A 320 -5.13 9.89 8.83
N ALA A 321 -4.59 8.80 8.29
CA ALA A 321 -5.14 8.15 7.11
C ALA A 321 -6.43 7.37 7.41
N ILE A 322 -6.81 7.18 8.67
CA ILE A 322 -8.08 6.54 9.04
C ILE A 322 -9.22 7.53 8.76
N PRO A 323 -10.19 7.17 7.92
CA PRO A 323 -11.29 8.05 7.62
C PRO A 323 -12.16 8.28 8.85
N THR A 324 -12.48 9.55 9.12
CA THR A 324 -13.34 9.94 10.26
C THR A 324 -14.73 9.33 10.16
N GLU A 325 -15.18 9.05 8.94
CA GLU A 325 -16.44 8.42 8.59
C GLU A 325 -16.48 6.95 9.02
N ALA A 326 -15.33 6.26 9.18
CA ALA A 326 -15.32 4.91 9.74
C ALA A 326 -15.61 4.94 11.25
N GLY A 327 -15.16 5.98 11.94
CA GLY A 327 -15.46 6.26 13.35
C GLY A 327 -14.29 6.90 14.09
N ARG A 328 -14.51 7.22 15.37
CA ARG A 328 -13.51 7.92 16.19
C ARG A 328 -12.51 6.94 16.80
N VAL A 329 -11.23 7.14 16.52
CA VAL A 329 -10.14 6.41 17.16
C VAL A 329 -9.95 6.92 18.59
N ARG A 330 -10.03 6.02 19.57
CA ARG A 330 -9.80 6.30 21.00
C ARG A 330 -8.40 5.89 21.42
N ALA A 331 -7.92 4.75 20.93
CA ALA A 331 -6.62 4.20 21.31
C ALA A 331 -5.90 3.56 20.12
N VAL A 332 -4.58 3.66 20.11
CA VAL A 332 -3.71 3.11 19.05
C VAL A 332 -2.65 2.20 19.66
N LEU A 333 -2.54 0.98 19.14
CA LEU A 333 -1.59 -0.06 19.54
C LEU A 333 -0.50 -0.19 18.48
N VAL A 334 0.76 0.06 18.84
CA VAL A 334 1.90 0.01 17.90
C VAL A 334 3.06 -0.78 18.46
N ASP A 335 4.01 -1.15 17.59
CA ASP A 335 5.29 -1.71 18.04
C ASP A 335 6.28 -0.59 18.40
N THR A 336 7.34 -0.98 19.10
CA THR A 336 8.52 -0.19 19.45
C THR A 336 9.11 0.58 18.26
N GLY A 337 8.93 0.08 17.03
CA GLY A 337 9.37 0.75 15.80
C GLY A 337 8.77 2.15 15.61
N TYR A 338 7.58 2.40 16.16
CA TYR A 338 6.84 3.66 16.06
C TYR A 338 7.13 4.62 17.24
N ALA A 339 8.09 4.29 18.10
CA ALA A 339 8.40 5.08 19.30
C ALA A 339 9.01 6.46 18.95
N ASN A 340 8.15 7.44 18.70
CA ASN A 340 8.51 8.85 18.48
C ASN A 340 7.73 9.74 19.46
N GLY A 341 8.45 10.49 20.30
CA GLY A 341 7.86 11.31 21.36
C GLY A 341 6.97 12.43 20.82
N GLU A 342 7.41 13.13 19.77
CA GLU A 342 6.67 14.26 19.19
C GLU A 342 5.31 13.81 18.63
N GLN A 343 5.29 12.67 17.91
CA GLN A 343 4.06 12.12 17.35
C GLN A 343 3.12 11.55 18.42
N VAL A 344 3.68 10.92 19.46
CA VAL A 344 2.90 10.40 20.58
C VAL A 344 2.23 11.56 21.33
N GLU A 345 2.96 12.63 21.60
CA GLU A 345 2.44 13.82 22.29
C GLU A 345 1.38 14.53 21.43
N ALA A 346 1.60 14.66 20.11
CA ALA A 346 0.62 15.24 19.19
C ALA A 346 -0.71 14.45 19.18
N LEU A 347 -0.65 13.12 19.09
CA LEU A 347 -1.85 12.28 19.13
C LEU A 347 -2.55 12.32 20.50
N GLN A 348 -1.78 12.36 21.59
CA GLN A 348 -2.33 12.48 22.94
C GLN A 348 -3.03 13.83 23.17
N ALA A 349 -2.51 14.91 22.57
CA ALA A 349 -3.14 16.23 22.62
C ALA A 349 -4.52 16.24 21.92
N GLU A 350 -4.71 15.41 20.90
CA GLU A 350 -5.99 15.19 20.22
C GLU A 350 -6.93 14.22 21.00
N GLY A 351 -6.49 13.72 22.14
CA GLY A 351 -7.23 12.77 22.98
C GLY A 351 -7.16 11.32 22.51
N ILE A 352 -6.18 10.98 21.66
CA ILE A 352 -5.93 9.61 21.18
C ILE A 352 -4.88 8.96 22.07
N GLU A 353 -5.26 7.86 22.70
CA GLU A 353 -4.38 7.13 23.61
C GLU A 353 -3.40 6.21 22.86
N VAL A 354 -2.11 6.50 22.90
CA VAL A 354 -1.10 5.62 22.31
C VAL A 354 -0.61 4.56 23.31
N TYR A 355 -0.40 3.33 22.81
CA TYR A 355 0.21 2.21 23.51
C TYR A 355 1.37 1.68 22.66
N CYS A 356 2.60 2.00 23.08
CA CYS A 356 3.82 1.64 22.37
C CYS A 356 4.81 1.04 23.36
N PRO A 357 5.23 -0.23 23.23
CA PRO A 357 6.17 -0.84 24.16
C PRO A 357 7.54 -0.19 24.04
N MET A 358 8.24 -0.07 25.17
CA MET A 358 9.64 0.31 25.19
C MET A 358 10.51 -0.96 25.21
N ARG A 359 11.75 -0.83 24.73
CA ARG A 359 12.69 -1.97 24.54
C ARG A 359 12.79 -2.93 25.74
N ALA A 360 12.69 -2.43 26.97
CA ALA A 360 12.77 -3.25 28.17
C ALA A 360 11.53 -4.14 28.39
N GLU A 361 10.31 -3.64 28.10
CA GLU A 361 9.08 -4.43 28.27
C GLU A 361 8.85 -5.46 27.14
N ALA A 362 9.33 -5.17 25.93
CA ALA A 362 9.31 -6.15 24.83
C ALA A 362 10.13 -7.40 25.18
N LEU A 363 11.18 -7.24 25.98
CA LEU A 363 12.00 -8.33 26.53
C LEU A 363 11.33 -9.05 27.71
N GLU A 364 10.41 -8.42 28.44
CA GLU A 364 9.63 -9.07 29.52
C GLU A 364 8.47 -9.93 28.99
N CYS A 365 8.08 -9.76 27.72
CA CYS A 365 7.30 -10.75 26.98
C CYS A 365 8.11 -12.01 26.65
N ARG A 366 8.96 -12.48 27.58
CA ARG A 366 9.64 -13.77 27.46
C ARG A 366 8.61 -14.87 27.33
N ARG A 367 8.82 -15.77 26.39
CA ARG A 367 8.03 -17.00 26.31
C ARG A 367 8.27 -17.75 27.63
N ARG A 368 7.20 -18.09 28.34
CA ARG A 368 7.27 -18.84 29.61
C ARG A 368 8.09 -20.14 29.48
N TYR A 369 8.20 -20.66 28.25
CA TYR A 369 9.02 -21.81 27.87
C TYR A 369 10.02 -21.41 26.77
N GLU A 370 11.11 -20.74 27.14
CA GLU A 370 12.22 -20.46 26.23
C GLU A 370 13.27 -21.58 26.37
N PHE A 371 13.33 -22.48 25.38
CA PHE A 371 14.24 -23.64 25.38
C PHE A 371 15.72 -23.28 25.27
N ARG A 372 16.03 -22.03 24.88
CA ARG A 372 17.42 -21.56 24.83
C ARG A 372 17.88 -21.23 26.25
N PRO A 373 19.06 -21.70 26.68
CA PRO A 373 19.65 -21.28 27.95
C PRO A 373 19.66 -19.75 28.00
N THR A 374 19.05 -19.16 29.02
CA THR A 374 19.07 -17.71 29.19
C THR A 374 20.51 -17.29 29.40
N ASP A 375 21.07 -16.51 28.49
CA ASP A 375 22.33 -15.82 28.76
C ASP A 375 22.08 -14.94 30.00
N ARG A 376 22.79 -15.23 31.10
CA ARG A 376 22.58 -14.60 32.43
C ARG A 376 23.06 -13.15 32.47
N ARG A 377 23.31 -12.52 31.33
CA ARG A 377 23.50 -11.08 31.23
C ARG A 377 22.18 -10.41 31.62
N ARG A 378 22.03 -10.11 32.91
CA ARG A 378 21.05 -9.16 33.43
C ARG A 378 21.30 -7.85 32.69
N GLU A 379 20.56 -7.60 31.63
CA GLU A 379 20.52 -6.29 31.01
C GLU A 379 20.07 -5.32 32.11
N LYS A 380 20.87 -4.29 32.37
CA LYS A 380 20.55 -3.29 33.40
C LYS A 380 19.15 -2.72 33.09
N PRO A 381 18.30 -2.49 34.11
CA PRO A 381 17.04 -1.78 33.92
C PRO A 381 17.32 -0.49 33.15
N VAL A 382 16.68 -0.34 32.00
CA VAL A 382 16.86 0.85 31.16
C VAL A 382 16.10 1.97 31.84
N GLU A 383 16.80 2.87 32.52
CA GLU A 383 16.17 4.09 33.04
C GLU A 383 15.85 5.05 31.89
N TYR A 384 14.56 5.26 31.64
CA TYR A 384 14.13 6.22 30.64
C TYR A 384 14.21 7.65 31.19
N THR A 385 14.97 8.52 30.54
CA THR A 385 15.10 9.94 30.93
C THR A 385 13.91 10.79 30.47
N ALA A 386 13.29 10.43 29.35
CA ALA A 386 12.19 11.20 28.76
C ALA A 386 10.86 10.97 29.52
N PRO A 387 10.12 12.03 29.91
CA PRO A 387 8.88 11.91 30.68
C PRO A 387 7.81 11.05 30.00
N TRP A 388 7.61 11.21 28.68
CA TRP A 388 6.60 10.45 27.94
C TRP A 388 6.88 8.94 27.93
N ARG A 389 8.16 8.53 27.93
CA ARG A 389 8.56 7.13 27.99
C ARG A 389 8.22 6.52 29.35
N ARG A 390 8.52 7.21 30.45
CA ARG A 390 8.18 6.76 31.81
C ARG A 390 6.66 6.53 31.95
N LYS A 391 5.87 7.51 31.51
CA LYS A 391 4.41 7.40 31.49
C LYS A 391 3.94 6.20 30.65
N MET A 392 4.58 5.93 29.52
CA MET A 392 4.24 4.79 28.67
C MET A 392 4.55 3.44 29.34
N VAL A 393 5.70 3.32 30.02
CA VAL A 393 6.05 2.12 30.79
C VAL A 393 5.02 1.86 31.88
N GLU A 394 4.69 2.86 32.69
CA GLU A 394 3.67 2.76 33.74
C GLU A 394 2.31 2.36 33.15
N LYS A 395 1.92 2.98 32.03
CA LYS A 395 0.67 2.67 31.32
C LYS A 395 0.61 1.22 30.85
N LEU A 396 1.68 0.69 30.27
CA LEU A 396 1.77 -0.70 29.81
C LEU A 396 1.97 -1.70 30.95
N ALA A 397 2.47 -1.27 32.11
CA ALA A 397 2.55 -2.10 33.31
C ALA A 397 1.17 -2.33 33.95
N SER A 398 0.24 -1.37 33.80
CA SER A 398 -1.12 -1.49 34.34
C SER A 398 -1.87 -2.72 33.78
N PRO A 399 -2.74 -3.39 34.58
CA PRO A 399 -3.52 -4.54 34.11
C PRO A 399 -4.37 -4.22 32.88
N GLU A 400 -4.95 -3.02 32.82
CA GLU A 400 -5.76 -2.55 31.69
C GLU A 400 -4.90 -2.34 30.44
N GLY A 401 -3.75 -1.68 30.57
CA GLY A 401 -2.82 -1.46 29.45
C GLY A 401 -2.27 -2.76 28.88
N ARG A 402 -1.93 -3.73 29.74
CA ARG A 402 -1.53 -5.08 29.30
C ARG A 402 -2.64 -5.78 28.51
N ARG A 403 -3.87 -5.73 29.02
CA ARG A 403 -5.04 -6.36 28.36
C ARG A 403 -5.33 -5.72 27.01
N LEU A 404 -5.27 -4.39 26.92
CA LEU A 404 -5.50 -3.67 25.67
C LEU A 404 -4.40 -3.98 24.65
N TYR A 405 -3.14 -3.88 25.06
CA TYR A 405 -1.98 -4.12 24.19
C TYR A 405 -1.91 -5.57 23.70
N ALA A 406 -2.32 -6.54 24.52
CA ALA A 406 -2.37 -7.95 24.14
C ALA A 406 -3.24 -8.22 22.88
N ARG A 407 -4.21 -7.35 22.58
CA ARG A 407 -5.06 -7.45 21.37
C ARG A 407 -4.25 -7.28 20.07
N ARG A 408 -3.10 -6.61 20.10
CA ARG A 408 -2.26 -6.40 18.91
C ARG A 408 -1.85 -7.72 18.24
N LYS A 409 -1.50 -8.72 19.06
CA LYS A 409 -1.13 -10.09 18.62
C LYS A 409 -2.26 -10.83 17.90
N GLN A 410 -3.51 -10.41 18.12
CA GLN A 410 -4.71 -11.04 17.56
C GLN A 410 -5.33 -10.22 16.42
N THR A 411 -4.75 -9.08 16.07
CA THR A 411 -5.34 -8.11 15.13
C THR A 411 -4.44 -7.91 13.92
N VAL A 412 -3.52 -6.94 13.96
CA VAL A 412 -2.72 -6.54 12.79
C VAL A 412 -1.73 -7.63 12.32
N GLU A 413 -1.12 -8.37 13.24
CA GLU A 413 -0.20 -9.46 12.91
C GLU A 413 -0.89 -10.60 12.12
N PRO A 414 -2.05 -11.14 12.57
CA PRO A 414 -2.86 -12.05 11.78
C PRO A 414 -3.30 -11.49 10.42
N VAL A 415 -3.67 -10.20 10.33
CA VAL A 415 -4.08 -9.58 9.06
C VAL A 415 -2.93 -9.65 8.05
N PHE A 416 -1.72 -9.24 8.43
CA PHE A 416 -0.55 -9.39 7.58
C PHE A 416 -0.20 -10.84 7.30
N GLY A 417 -0.37 -11.74 8.27
CA GLY A 417 -0.24 -13.18 8.08
C GLY A 417 -1.18 -13.71 6.99
N ILE A 418 -2.45 -13.30 6.98
CA ILE A 418 -3.46 -13.68 5.98
C ILE A 418 -3.10 -13.12 4.61
N ILE A 419 -2.85 -11.81 4.51
CA ILE A 419 -2.49 -11.16 3.24
C ILE A 419 -1.28 -11.85 2.60
N LYS A 420 -0.28 -12.15 3.42
CA LYS A 420 0.98 -12.72 2.95
C LYS A 420 0.90 -14.23 2.69
N SER A 421 0.30 -15.01 3.57
CA SER A 421 0.35 -16.47 3.53
C SER A 421 -0.90 -17.10 2.91
N VAL A 422 -2.09 -16.56 3.19
CA VAL A 422 -3.36 -17.11 2.69
C VAL A 422 -3.71 -16.52 1.33
N MET A 423 -3.67 -15.19 1.20
CA MET A 423 -3.84 -14.54 -0.10
C MET A 423 -2.56 -14.65 -0.93
N GLY A 424 -1.39 -14.84 -0.32
CA GLY A 424 -0.13 -15.05 -1.06
C GLY A 424 0.51 -13.77 -1.61
N PHE A 425 0.12 -12.58 -1.13
CA PHE A 425 0.66 -11.32 -1.61
C PHE A 425 2.06 -11.05 -1.01
N ARG A 426 3.11 -11.33 -1.79
CA ARG A 426 4.52 -11.25 -1.36
C ARG A 426 5.37 -10.26 -2.14
N ALA A 427 4.87 -9.75 -3.25
CA ALA A 427 5.57 -8.80 -4.11
C ALA A 427 4.55 -7.96 -4.87
N PHE A 428 4.83 -6.67 -4.97
CA PHE A 428 4.10 -5.77 -5.86
C PHE A 428 4.33 -6.14 -7.31
N ARG A 429 3.34 -5.88 -8.15
CA ARG A 429 3.42 -6.06 -9.62
C ARG A 429 3.66 -4.75 -10.33
N LEU A 430 3.32 -3.63 -9.70
CA LEU A 430 3.54 -2.31 -10.25
C LEU A 430 4.83 -1.67 -9.71
N ARG A 431 5.26 -0.59 -10.35
CA ARG A 431 6.48 0.18 -10.03
C ARG A 431 6.11 1.65 -9.84
N GLY A 432 6.83 2.34 -8.97
CA GLY A 432 6.50 3.68 -8.50
C GLY A 432 5.46 3.66 -7.37
N GLN A 433 5.71 4.46 -6.34
CA GLN A 433 4.99 4.57 -5.08
C GLN A 433 3.49 4.80 -5.30
N ALA A 434 3.09 5.69 -6.22
CA ALA A 434 1.67 5.96 -6.47
C ALA A 434 0.90 4.70 -6.95
N LYS A 435 1.51 3.91 -7.85
CA LYS A 435 0.89 2.68 -8.36
C LYS A 435 0.95 1.56 -7.33
N VAL A 436 2.03 1.48 -6.57
CA VAL A 436 2.21 0.53 -5.46
C VAL A 436 1.20 0.81 -4.34
N GLN A 437 0.94 2.08 -4.03
CA GLN A 437 -0.10 2.52 -3.10
C GLN A 437 -1.49 2.07 -3.56
N GLY A 438 -1.81 2.26 -4.84
CA GLY A 438 -3.06 1.77 -5.43
C GLY A 438 -3.20 0.25 -5.35
N GLU A 439 -2.13 -0.48 -5.67
CA GLU A 439 -2.10 -1.95 -5.55
C GLU A 439 -2.27 -2.41 -4.09
N TRP A 440 -1.63 -1.74 -3.13
CA TRP A 440 -1.79 -2.02 -1.71
C TRP A 440 -3.23 -1.77 -1.23
N SER A 441 -3.83 -0.66 -1.67
CA SER A 441 -5.23 -0.32 -1.35
C SER A 441 -6.19 -1.39 -1.87
N LEU A 442 -5.97 -1.90 -3.09
CA LEU A 442 -6.76 -3.00 -3.66
C LEU A 442 -6.58 -4.32 -2.90
N VAL A 443 -5.37 -4.63 -2.42
CA VAL A 443 -5.11 -5.82 -1.59
C VAL A 443 -5.85 -5.71 -0.25
N CYS A 444 -5.78 -4.56 0.43
CA CYS A 444 -6.49 -4.31 1.67
C CYS A 444 -8.02 -4.33 1.46
N LEU A 445 -8.51 -3.80 0.33
CA LEU A 445 -9.92 -3.87 -0.05
C LEU A 445 -10.37 -5.34 -0.19
N ALA A 446 -9.63 -6.14 -0.96
CA ALA A 446 -9.94 -7.56 -1.14
C ALA A 446 -9.89 -8.35 0.19
N TYR A 447 -8.93 -8.03 1.06
CA TYR A 447 -8.90 -8.57 2.42
C TYR A 447 -10.16 -8.21 3.20
N ASN A 448 -10.59 -6.94 3.18
CA ASN A 448 -11.79 -6.48 3.89
C ASN A 448 -13.05 -7.21 3.40
N PHE A 449 -13.23 -7.38 2.10
CA PHE A 449 -14.35 -8.16 1.55
C PHE A 449 -14.33 -9.60 2.04
N LYS A 450 -13.18 -10.27 1.94
CA LYS A 450 -13.02 -11.65 2.42
C LYS A 450 -13.31 -11.76 3.92
N ARG A 451 -12.87 -10.77 4.70
CA ARG A 451 -13.09 -10.71 6.15
C ARG A 451 -14.55 -10.47 6.49
N LEU A 452 -15.22 -9.53 5.81
CA LEU A 452 -16.64 -9.24 5.99
C LEU A 452 -17.49 -10.47 5.69
N TRP A 453 -17.24 -11.16 4.58
CA TRP A 453 -17.90 -12.42 4.26
C TRP A 453 -17.74 -13.44 5.39
N LYS A 454 -16.50 -13.65 5.89
CA LYS A 454 -16.25 -14.55 7.04
C LYS A 454 -16.90 -14.12 8.35
N LEU A 455 -17.20 -12.84 8.54
CA LEU A 455 -17.95 -12.32 9.69
C LEU A 455 -19.48 -12.46 9.53
N GLY A 456 -19.95 -13.11 8.47
CA GLY A 456 -21.37 -13.26 8.15
C GLY A 456 -21.95 -12.03 7.44
N GLY A 457 -21.11 -11.27 6.72
CA GLY A 457 -21.51 -10.10 5.94
C GLY A 457 -22.63 -10.40 4.94
N ALA A 458 -22.56 -11.55 4.24
CA ALA A 458 -23.60 -11.96 3.27
C ALA A 458 -25.01 -11.99 3.88
N ARG A 459 -25.17 -12.67 5.01
CA ARG A 459 -26.46 -12.76 5.73
C ARG A 459 -27.01 -11.41 6.18
N LYS A 460 -26.11 -10.47 6.54
CA LYS A 460 -26.49 -9.13 7.00
C LYS A 460 -26.70 -8.14 5.86
N LEU A 461 -26.05 -8.36 4.72
CA LEU A 461 -26.20 -7.52 3.54
C LEU A 461 -27.58 -7.74 2.91
N GLY A 462 -27.99 -9.00 2.77
CA GLY A 462 -29.31 -9.36 2.23
C GLY A 462 -30.50 -8.83 3.05
N SER A 463 -30.30 -8.46 4.32
CA SER A 463 -31.35 -7.85 5.16
C SER A 463 -31.43 -6.32 5.07
N LEU A 464 -30.47 -5.66 4.39
CA LEU A 464 -30.47 -4.21 4.19
C LEU A 464 -31.21 -3.84 2.90
N PRO A 465 -32.13 -2.86 2.91
CA PRO A 465 -32.89 -2.45 1.73
C PRO A 465 -31.97 -1.86 0.65
N ILE A 466 -32.24 -2.22 -0.61
CA ILE A 466 -31.40 -1.87 -1.78
C ILE A 466 -31.44 -0.36 -2.12
N GLY A 467 -32.28 0.46 -1.47
CA GLY A 467 -32.51 1.87 -1.80
C GLY A 467 -32.14 2.95 -0.77
N SER A 468 -31.73 2.61 0.46
CA SER A 468 -31.56 3.63 1.52
C SER A 468 -30.17 4.29 1.58
N LEU A 469 -29.23 3.87 0.72
CA LEU A 469 -27.80 4.21 0.83
C LEU A 469 -27.43 5.64 0.40
N TRP A 470 -28.33 6.42 -0.21
CA TRP A 470 -27.93 7.62 -0.98
C TRP A 470 -28.57 8.95 -0.60
N SER A 471 -29.33 9.04 0.51
CA SER A 471 -29.99 10.30 0.89
C SER A 471 -29.19 11.23 1.82
N LEU A 472 -28.04 10.81 2.37
CA LEU A 472 -27.38 11.56 3.47
C LEU A 472 -25.97 12.10 3.20
N SER A 473 -25.41 11.97 1.98
CA SER A 473 -24.03 12.44 1.70
C SER A 473 -23.86 13.28 0.42
N ALA A 474 -24.93 13.85 -0.13
CA ALA A 474 -24.85 14.70 -1.33
C ALA A 474 -24.21 16.10 -1.08
N GLY A 475 -23.69 16.39 0.12
CA GLY A 475 -23.24 17.74 0.51
C GLY A 475 -21.75 17.93 0.80
N LYS A 476 -20.90 16.89 0.73
CA LYS A 476 -19.49 17.00 1.18
C LYS A 476 -18.53 16.16 0.32
N THR A 477 -18.34 16.52 -0.95
CA THR A 477 -17.39 15.80 -1.84
C THR A 477 -16.38 16.73 -2.51
N VAL A 478 -15.78 17.67 -1.77
CA VAL A 478 -14.75 18.58 -2.32
C VAL A 478 -13.40 18.52 -1.59
N VAL A 479 -13.19 17.62 -0.61
CA VAL A 479 -11.89 17.54 0.09
C VAL A 479 -11.36 16.11 0.19
N ALA A 480 -11.28 15.38 -0.93
CA ALA A 480 -10.68 14.04 -0.97
C ALA A 480 -9.37 13.96 -1.78
N LEU A 481 -9.13 14.88 -2.74
CA LEU A 481 -8.00 14.75 -3.67
C LEU A 481 -6.60 15.00 -3.05
N SER A 482 -6.48 15.69 -1.92
CA SER A 482 -5.15 15.97 -1.32
C SER A 482 -4.69 14.93 -0.29
N TRP A 483 -5.48 13.91 0.02
CA TRP A 483 -5.23 12.99 1.14
C TRP A 483 -4.46 11.72 0.75
N PHE A 484 -4.55 11.30 -0.52
CA PHE A 484 -3.98 10.03 -0.98
C PHE A 484 -2.69 10.16 -1.82
N LEU A 485 -2.34 11.36 -2.29
CA LEU A 485 -1.20 11.57 -3.21
C LEU A 485 0.09 12.05 -2.54
N GLY A 486 0.16 12.16 -1.20
CA GLY A 486 1.43 12.39 -0.50
C GLY A 486 2.13 13.72 -0.76
N PHE A 487 1.42 14.77 -1.19
CA PHE A 487 1.99 16.11 -1.29
C PHE A 487 1.94 16.85 0.06
N PRO A 488 3.05 17.45 0.54
CA PRO A 488 3.02 18.33 1.69
C PRO A 488 2.24 19.62 1.35
N ARG A 489 1.41 20.10 2.28
CA ARG A 489 0.77 21.42 2.21
C ARG A 489 1.85 22.50 2.09
N GLN A 490 2.08 23.02 0.89
CA GLN A 490 2.71 24.34 0.76
C GLN A 490 1.63 25.40 1.06
N SER A 491 1.91 26.22 2.05
CA SER A 491 1.11 27.39 2.43
C SER A 491 1.20 28.45 1.32
N LEU A 492 0.17 28.56 0.49
CA LEU A 492 -0.05 29.75 -0.33
C LEU A 492 -0.85 30.78 0.47
N PRO A 493 -0.47 32.07 0.45
CA PRO A 493 -1.11 33.11 1.25
C PRO A 493 -2.51 33.46 0.70
N MET A 494 -3.46 33.64 1.61
CA MET A 494 -4.78 34.20 1.33
C MET A 494 -4.66 35.64 0.78
N PRO A 495 -5.25 35.98 -0.37
CA PRO A 495 -5.48 37.38 -0.70
C PRO A 495 -6.69 37.92 0.06
N HIS A 496 -6.50 39.10 0.65
CA HIS A 496 -7.50 39.85 1.41
C HIS A 496 -8.74 40.21 0.58
N ARG A 497 -9.89 40.22 1.26
CA ARG A 497 -11.14 40.85 0.84
C ARG A 497 -10.95 42.35 0.57
N THR A 498 -11.28 42.79 -0.65
CA THR A 498 -12.00 44.03 -1.04
C THR A 498 -12.01 44.00 -2.57
N VAL A 499 -13.13 44.07 -3.30
CA VAL A 499 -14.02 45.22 -3.47
C VAL A 499 -15.38 44.72 -3.95
N ALA A 500 -16.45 45.29 -3.38
CA ALA A 500 -17.82 45.19 -3.86
C ALA A 500 -18.05 46.15 -5.04
N ALA A 501 -18.75 45.73 -6.09
CA ALA A 501 -19.74 46.54 -6.84
C ALA A 501 -20.30 45.76 -8.03
N SER A 502 -21.65 45.82 -8.17
CA SER A 502 -22.49 45.76 -9.39
C SER A 502 -22.26 44.62 -10.40
N TRP A 503 -23.26 43.85 -10.82
CA TRP A 503 -24.46 44.33 -11.49
C TRP A 503 -25.65 43.37 -11.34
N GLN A 504 -26.80 44.02 -11.29
CA GLN A 504 -28.16 43.53 -11.34
C GLN A 504 -28.48 42.76 -12.64
N THR A 505 -29.31 41.73 -12.47
CA THR A 505 -30.46 41.37 -13.32
C THR A 505 -30.20 41.08 -14.80
N LEU A 506 -30.36 39.80 -15.21
CA LEU A 506 -31.22 39.49 -16.35
C LEU A 506 -31.80 38.07 -16.23
N VAL A 507 -33.08 38.03 -15.87
CA VAL A 507 -33.99 36.89 -16.03
C VAL A 507 -34.48 36.95 -17.48
N LEU A 508 -34.27 35.89 -18.27
CA LEU A 508 -35.07 35.63 -19.47
C LEU A 508 -35.43 34.15 -19.58
N ARG A 509 -36.68 33.97 -20.00
CA ARG A 509 -37.60 32.82 -19.92
C ARG A 509 -37.27 31.64 -20.85
N PRO A 510 -37.90 30.47 -20.62
CA PRO A 510 -37.92 29.35 -21.55
C PRO A 510 -38.97 29.56 -22.64
N THR A 511 -38.70 29.07 -23.84
CA THR A 511 -39.69 28.82 -24.89
C THR A 511 -39.54 27.38 -25.35
N GLY A 512 -40.60 26.59 -25.20
CA GLY A 512 -40.75 25.32 -25.91
C GLY A 512 -41.23 25.54 -27.35
N CYS A 513 -40.83 24.60 -28.19
CA CYS A 513 -41.66 23.88 -29.17
C CYS A 513 -41.15 22.44 -29.18
#